data_AF-A0A2D9LYE2-F1
#
_entry.id   AF-A0A2D9LYE2-F1
#
_cell.length_a   1.000
_cell.length_b   1.000
_cell.length_c   1.000
_cell.angle_alpha   90.00
_cell.angle_beta   90.00
_cell.angle_gamma   90.00
#
_symmetry.space_group_name_H-M   'P 1'
#
loop_
_entity.id
_entity.type
_entity.pdbx_description
1 polymer ?
#
loop_
_entity_poly.entity_id
_entity_poly.type
_entity_poly.pdbx_seq_one_letter_code
_entity_poly.pdbx_strand_id
1 'polypeptide(L)'
;MLAAGLGSRLQSFTRDRPKPLVEINGVPLIDYSLEPLINIEEIDEIIIVIENMGGRQIADHVNRQYRSHGERIRLVHNDQCHKESVVTPSKALPWVDT
;
A
#
# COMPACT_ATOMS: atom_id res chain seq x y z
N MET A 1 -3.48 -5.39 -5.84
CA MET A 1 -2.63 -6.43 -5.21
C MET A 1 -3.28 -6.96 -3.94
N LEU A 2 -3.52 -8.27 -3.84
CA LEU A 2 -3.93 -8.93 -2.59
C LEU A 2 -2.69 -9.50 -1.90
N ALA A 3 -2.11 -8.77 -0.96
CA ALA A 3 -1.01 -9.25 -0.13
C ALA A 3 -1.54 -9.76 1.22
N ALA A 4 -2.44 -10.75 1.18
CA ALA A 4 -2.88 -11.51 2.34
C ALA A 4 -1.78 -12.50 2.74
N GLY A 5 -0.82 -12.01 3.50
CA GLY A 5 0.17 -12.84 4.16
C GLY A 5 0.75 -12.05 5.32
N LEU A 6 0.25 -12.32 6.54
CA LEU A 6 0.92 -11.95 7.78
C LEU A 6 2.41 -12.20 7.54
N GLY A 7 3.22 -11.14 7.55
CA GLY A 7 4.64 -11.17 7.21
C GLY A 7 5.50 -11.88 8.26
N SER A 8 5.07 -13.05 8.75
CA SER A 8 5.75 -13.83 9.79
C SER A 8 7.12 -14.38 9.36
N ARG A 9 7.40 -14.45 8.06
CA ARG A 9 8.75 -14.76 7.54
C ARG A 9 9.70 -13.55 7.52
N LEU A 10 9.17 -12.34 7.65
CA LEU A 10 9.93 -11.07 7.59
C LEU A 10 9.90 -10.30 8.93
N GLN A 11 9.38 -10.92 10.00
CA GLN A 11 9.23 -10.30 11.33
C GLN A 11 10.56 -9.85 11.95
N SER A 12 11.69 -10.39 11.50
CA SER A 12 13.02 -9.98 11.95
C SER A 12 13.48 -8.62 11.38
N PHE A 13 12.86 -8.09 10.32
CA PHE A 13 13.26 -6.85 9.65
C PHE A 13 12.29 -5.66 9.83
N THR A 14 11.14 -5.88 10.50
CA THR A 14 10.05 -4.90 10.62
C THR A 14 9.91 -4.30 12.02
N ARG A 15 11.02 -4.07 12.74
CA ARG A 15 10.96 -3.43 14.08
C ARG A 15 10.80 -1.90 14.01
N ASP A 16 11.41 -1.26 13.00
CA ASP A 16 11.49 0.21 12.91
C ASP A 16 10.85 0.82 11.65
N ARG A 17 10.46 0.01 10.66
CA ARG A 17 9.83 0.47 9.41
C ARG A 17 8.70 -0.45 8.96
N PRO A 18 7.60 0.11 8.39
CA PRO A 18 6.50 -0.71 7.88
C PRO A 18 6.96 -1.54 6.68
N LYS A 19 6.45 -2.76 6.55
CA LYS A 19 6.83 -3.72 5.49
C LYS A 19 6.85 -3.13 4.07
N PRO A 20 5.89 -2.28 3.65
CA PRO A 20 5.92 -1.66 2.31
C PRO A 20 7.14 -0.74 2.07
N LEU A 21 7.80 -0.25 3.13
CA LEU A 21 8.99 0.60 3.05
C LEU A 21 10.29 -0.16 3.32
N VAL A 22 10.24 -1.49 3.40
CA VAL A 22 11.46 -2.30 3.40
C VAL A 22 12.09 -2.20 2.01
N GLU A 23 13.38 -1.87 1.96
CA GLU A 23 14.12 -1.73 0.71
C GLU A 23 14.68 -3.06 0.25
N ILE A 24 14.56 -3.33 -1.04
CA ILE A 24 15.26 -4.40 -1.74
C ILE A 24 16.15 -3.71 -2.78
N ASN A 25 17.46 -3.93 -2.73
CA ASN A 25 18.43 -3.24 -3.59
C ASN A 25 18.30 -1.70 -3.59
N GLY A 26 17.95 -1.10 -2.44
CA GLY A 26 17.78 0.35 -2.28
C GLY A 26 16.44 0.91 -2.79
N VAL A 27 15.53 0.05 -3.26
CA VAL A 27 14.19 0.44 -3.72
C VAL A 27 13.15 -0.05 -2.70
N PRO A 28 12.29 0.83 -2.16
CA PRO A 28 11.18 0.44 -1.29
C PRO A 28 10.25 -0.57 -1.95
N LEU A 29 9.79 -1.57 -1.19
CA LEU A 29 8.94 -2.65 -1.70
C LEU A 29 7.66 -2.15 -2.39
N ILE A 30 7.07 -1.05 -1.89
CA ILE A 30 5.88 -0.44 -2.47
C ILE A 30 6.14 0.12 -3.87
N ASP A 31 7.35 0.61 -4.16
CA ASP A 31 7.68 1.26 -5.42
C ASP A 31 7.76 0.25 -6.57
N TYR A 32 8.23 -0.97 -6.30
CA TYR A 32 8.16 -2.08 -7.26
C TYR A 32 6.74 -2.37 -7.77
N SER A 33 5.73 -2.03 -6.97
CA SER A 33 4.33 -2.22 -7.33
C SER A 33 3.74 -0.96 -7.96
N LEU A 34 4.04 0.22 -7.42
CA LEU A 34 3.47 1.49 -7.88
C LEU A 34 4.08 1.98 -9.19
N GLU A 35 5.38 1.83 -9.39
CA GLU A 35 6.07 2.32 -10.58
C GLU A 35 5.54 1.73 -11.89
N PRO A 36 5.31 0.42 -12.04
CA PRO A 36 4.68 -0.08 -13.26
C PRO A 36 3.22 0.37 -13.36
N LEU A 37 2.45 0.38 -12.27
CA LEU A 37 1.02 0.71 -12.28
C LEU A 37 0.76 2.16 -12.66
N ILE A 38 1.57 3.11 -12.18
CA ILE A 38 1.38 4.54 -12.44
C ILE A 38 1.63 4.90 -13.92
N ASN A 39 2.41 4.07 -14.63
CA ASN A 39 2.75 4.28 -16.03
C ASN A 39 1.75 3.63 -17.00
N ILE A 40 0.74 2.88 -16.51
CA ILE A 40 -0.32 2.31 -17.34
C ILE A 40 -1.40 3.38 -17.52
N GLU A 41 -1.66 3.82 -18.75
CA GLU A 41 -2.61 4.91 -19.02
C GLU A 41 -4.06 4.53 -18.70
N GLU A 42 -4.40 3.25 -18.82
CA GLU A 42 -5.74 2.71 -18.59
C GLU A 42 -6.14 2.58 -17.11
N ILE A 43 -5.23 2.89 -16.18
CA ILE A 43 -5.53 2.86 -14.73
C ILE A 43 -5.94 4.26 -14.28
N ASP A 44 -7.23 4.50 -14.07
CA ASP A 44 -7.69 5.82 -13.64
C ASP A 44 -7.27 6.15 -12.20
N GLU A 45 -7.34 5.16 -11.30
CA GLU A 45 -7.06 5.34 -9.87
C GLU A 45 -6.33 4.14 -9.24
N ILE A 46 -5.34 4.43 -8.41
CA ILE A 46 -4.62 3.48 -7.55
C ILE A 46 -4.99 3.76 -6.10
N ILE A 47 -5.67 2.81 -5.47
CA ILE A 47 -6.05 2.91 -4.06
C ILE A 47 -5.05 2.16 -3.19
N ILE A 48 -4.41 2.87 -2.26
CA ILE A 48 -3.47 2.30 -1.30
C ILE A 48 -4.12 2.33 0.08
N VAL A 49 -4.38 1.15 0.63
CA VAL A 49 -4.91 1.01 1.98
C VAL A 49 -3.76 0.98 2.98
N ILE A 50 -3.77 1.90 3.95
CA ILE A 50 -2.74 2.05 4.97
C ILE A 50 -3.31 1.84 6.39
N GLU A 51 -2.50 1.25 7.26
CA GLU A 51 -2.83 1.00 8.67
C GLU A 51 -2.15 2.00 9.61
N ASN A 52 -2.68 2.21 10.82
CA ASN A 52 -2.23 3.31 11.69
C ASN A 52 -0.77 3.23 12.16
N MET A 53 -0.21 2.05 12.45
CA MET A 53 1.16 1.95 13.00
C MET A 53 2.28 2.21 11.98
N GLY A 54 1.97 2.36 10.69
CA GLY A 54 2.96 2.64 9.63
C GLY A 54 2.45 3.51 8.49
N GLY A 55 1.16 3.85 8.49
CA GLY A 55 0.49 4.51 7.38
C GLY A 55 1.01 5.91 7.11
N ARG A 56 1.40 6.65 8.15
CA ARG A 56 1.99 7.99 7.97
C ARG A 56 3.30 7.93 7.17
N GLN A 57 4.18 6.99 7.49
CA GLN A 57 5.46 6.85 6.77
C GLN A 57 5.21 6.47 5.29
N ILE A 58 4.24 5.58 5.04
CA ILE A 58 3.85 5.19 3.68
C ILE A 58 3.26 6.39 2.93
N ALA A 59 2.37 7.15 3.57
CA ALA A 59 1.77 8.34 2.99
C ALA A 59 2.82 9.39 2.64
N ASP A 60 3.76 9.66 3.56
CA ASP A 60 4.84 10.61 3.37
C ASP A 60 5.76 10.20 2.20
N HIS A 61 6.09 8.91 2.09
CA HIS A 61 6.86 8.34 0.98
C HIS A 61 6.13 8.52 -0.36
N VAL A 62 4.87 8.06 -0.43
CA VAL A 62 4.07 8.13 -1.67
C VAL A 62 3.86 9.57 -2.12
N ASN A 63 3.49 10.48 -1.20
CA ASN A 63 3.27 11.89 -1.50
C ASN A 63 4.55 12.60 -1.97
N ARG A 64 5.73 12.16 -1.51
CA ARG A 64 7.01 12.70 -1.95
C ARG A 64 7.40 12.15 -3.32
N GLN A 65 7.36 10.82 -3.49
CA GLN A 65 7.88 10.13 -4.66
C GLN A 65 6.98 10.27 -5.88
N TYR A 66 5.65 10.23 -5.68
CA TYR A 66 4.65 10.23 -6.75
C TYR A 66 3.84 11.54 -6.80
N ARG A 67 4.42 12.65 -6.34
CA ARG A 67 3.75 13.97 -6.27
C ARG A 67 3.12 14.39 -7.60
N SER A 68 3.78 14.11 -8.73
CA SER A 68 3.28 14.44 -10.07
C SER A 68 2.08 13.61 -10.51
N HIS A 69 1.79 12.51 -9.81
CA HIS A 69 0.67 11.61 -10.09
C HIS A 69 -0.34 11.57 -8.93
N GLY A 70 -0.32 12.58 -8.06
CA GLY A 70 -1.16 12.62 -6.86
C GLY A 70 -2.66 12.50 -7.12
N GLU A 71 -3.13 12.95 -8.30
CA GLU A 71 -4.54 12.82 -8.70
C GLU A 71 -4.96 11.37 -8.98
N ARG A 72 -4.00 10.48 -9.27
CA ARG A 72 -4.23 9.07 -9.58
C ARG A 72 -4.00 8.15 -8.38
N ILE A 73 -3.49 8.66 -7.25
CA ILE A 73 -3.20 7.84 -6.06
C ILE A 73 -4.03 8.30 -4.88
N ARG A 74 -4.92 7.43 -4.40
CA ARG A 74 -5.75 7.66 -3.22
C ARG A 74 -5.27 6.82 -2.04
N LEU A 75 -4.96 7.48 -0.93
CA LEU A 75 -4.60 6.84 0.33
C LEU A 75 -5.85 6.66 1.20
N VAL A 76 -6.16 5.42 1.59
CA VAL A 76 -7.32 5.08 2.43
C VAL A 76 -6.83 4.50 3.75
N HIS A 77 -7.26 5.09 4.87
CA HIS A 77 -6.92 4.58 6.21
C HIS A 77 -7.88 3.47 6.62
N ASN A 78 -7.32 2.34 7.07
CA ASN A 78 -8.10 1.25 7.66
C ASN A 78 -7.96 1.25 9.19
N ASP A 79 -8.98 1.74 9.90
CA ASP A 79 -9.00 1.79 11.36
C ASP A 79 -9.35 0.47 12.07
N GLN A 80 -9.61 -0.61 11.31
CA GLN A 80 -9.99 -1.91 11.87
C GLN A 80 -8.76 -2.81 12.06
N CYS A 81 -7.99 -2.53 13.12
CA CYS A 81 -6.99 -3.47 13.64
C CYS A 81 -7.71 -4.56 14.46
N HIS A 82 -7.39 -5.84 14.20
CA HIS A 82 -8.11 -7.06 14.62
C HIS A 82 -9.32 -7.46 13.77
N LYS A 83 -9.07 -7.92 12.54
CA LYS A 83 -9.67 -9.13 11.97
C LYS A 83 -8.96 -9.47 10.66
N GLU A 84 -8.76 -10.77 10.48
CA GLU A 84 -8.05 -11.50 9.43
C GLU A 84 -8.09 -10.88 8.02
N SER A 85 -7.07 -11.19 7.18
CA SER A 85 -6.83 -10.64 5.83
C SER A 85 -7.99 -10.65 4.83
N VAL A 86 -9.14 -11.24 5.16
CA VAL A 86 -10.36 -11.27 4.35
C VAL A 86 -11.09 -9.92 4.34
N VAL A 87 -10.85 -9.06 5.34
CA VAL A 87 -11.59 -7.78 5.46
C VAL A 87 -11.15 -6.75 4.40
N THR A 88 -9.90 -6.77 3.94
CA THR A 88 -9.38 -5.79 2.96
C THR A 88 -10.08 -5.88 1.60
N PRO A 89 -10.22 -7.05 0.94
CA PRO A 89 -11.03 -7.15 -0.27
C PRO A 89 -12.51 -6.80 -0.03
N SER A 90 -13.08 -7.16 1.14
CA SER A 90 -14.48 -6.82 1.47
C SER A 90 -14.77 -5.32 1.54
N LYS A 91 -13.76 -4.50 1.83
CA LYS A 91 -13.89 -3.03 1.82
C LYS A 91 -13.65 -2.40 0.46
N ALA A 92 -12.96 -3.09 -0.43
CA ALA A 92 -12.79 -2.67 -1.82
C ALA A 92 -14.00 -3.04 -2.70
N LEU A 93 -14.80 -4.03 -2.27
CA LEU A 93 -16.00 -4.50 -2.97
C LEU A 93 -17.04 -3.41 -3.35
N PRO A 94 -17.29 -2.36 -2.55
CA PRO A 94 -18.15 -1.24 -2.97
C PRO A 94 -17.56 -0.35 -4.08
N TRP A 95 -16.30 -0.54 -4.44
CA TRP A 95 -15.54 0.28 -5.38
C TRP A 95 -15.06 -0.52 -6.60
N VAL A 96 -15.43 -1.79 -6.68
CA VAL A 96 -15.24 -2.63 -7.87
C VAL A 96 -16.63 -2.82 -8.45
N ASP A 97 -17.03 -1.91 -9.34
CA ASP A 97 -18.28 -2.07 -10.11
C ASP A 97 -18.21 -3.38 -10.91
N THR A 98 -19.32 -4.12 -10.89
CA THR A 98 -19.55 -5.37 -11.64
C THR A 98 -20.05 -5.08 -13.05
#